data_AF-A0A915CXH7-F1
#
_entry.id   AF-A0A915CXH7-F1
#
_cell.length_a   1.000
_cell.length_b   1.000
_cell.length_c   1.000
_cell.angle_alpha   90.00
_cell.angle_beta   90.00
_cell.angle_gamma   90.00
#
_symmetry.space_group_name_H-M   'P 1'
#
loop_
_entity.id
_entity.type
_entity.pdbx_description
1 polymer ?
#
loop_
_entity_poly.entity_id
_entity_poly.type
_entity_poly.pdbx_seq_one_letter_code
_entity_poly.pdbx_strand_id
1 'polypeptide(L)'
;MLFEISVAVGVTALLSFLIFYFIIKLCFTKKRSDVDLESQREDQTNILLLAIERSVANIPTLLKQQEQRIYGQISQASLALEKKTEQVKQEINTQTRLSNGKSFFTLLEGKIDSISEQQTQHENILNNIQQDIGRLQTKDDEMLRMLNNLNIYKRVYTATKKAEIVQQPSTSNLKTKKIDVCISFHIITPSILRRIDSLYVELTDQNKAYSRLVKPSEKLHVTILKAFVKEHQLEKAKEAFVKTMAKLHENNVKLPIMFQGTKCLHNEKNDVLAIDLANKSKKRINEVNEIAKDCFQQSCISVDNCPFDPHLTVVHLKDPTYDDLQLVEEWDEFVDEHLTTAFGTEHVNELKLTANLCGEYTILNTESL
;
A
#
# COMPACT_ATOMS: atom_id res chain seq x y z
N MET A 1 0.17 -17.30 -25.16
CA MET A 1 0.11 -15.89 -24.72
C MET A 1 -1.22 -15.23 -25.08
N LEU A 2 -1.63 -15.19 -26.35
CA LEU A 2 -2.94 -14.63 -26.77
C LEU A 2 -4.16 -15.29 -26.09
N PHE A 3 -4.12 -16.60 -25.83
CA PHE A 3 -5.20 -17.32 -25.13
C PHE A 3 -5.34 -16.89 -23.65
N GLU A 4 -4.23 -16.71 -22.93
CA GLU A 4 -4.25 -16.30 -21.51
C GLU A 4 -4.70 -14.84 -21.35
N ILE A 5 -4.27 -13.96 -22.27
CA ILE A 5 -4.75 -12.57 -22.32
C ILE A 5 -6.25 -12.52 -22.63
N SER A 6 -6.73 -13.38 -23.54
CA SER A 6 -8.15 -13.48 -23.87
C SER A 6 -8.99 -13.99 -22.70
N VAL A 7 -8.45 -14.90 -21.87
CA VAL A 7 -9.13 -15.37 -20.64
C VAL A 7 -9.18 -14.26 -19.60
N ALA A 8 -8.07 -13.55 -19.36
CA ALA A 8 -8.06 -12.42 -18.41
C ALA A 8 -9.04 -11.32 -18.85
N VAL A 9 -9.08 -10.97 -20.13
CA VAL A 9 -10.05 -10.00 -20.69
C VAL A 9 -11.49 -10.49 -20.55
N GLY A 10 -11.72 -11.78 -20.83
CA GLY A 10 -13.05 -12.38 -20.69
C GLY A 10 -13.54 -12.36 -19.24
N VAL A 11 -12.66 -12.63 -18.27
CA VAL A 11 -12.96 -12.59 -16.84
C VAL A 11 -13.26 -11.16 -16.39
N THR A 12 -12.45 -10.17 -16.77
CA THR A 12 -12.70 -8.76 -16.42
C THR A 12 -13.99 -8.23 -17.05
N ALA A 13 -14.26 -8.56 -18.32
CA ALA A 13 -15.49 -8.15 -18.99
C ALA A 13 -16.73 -8.82 -18.36
N LEU A 14 -16.63 -10.09 -17.96
CA LEU A 14 -17.69 -10.80 -17.25
C LEU A 14 -17.94 -10.19 -15.86
N LEU A 15 -16.88 -9.85 -15.12
CA LEU A 15 -16.98 -9.17 -13.83
C LEU A 15 -17.64 -7.79 -13.95
N SER A 16 -17.23 -6.98 -14.92
CA SER A 16 -17.83 -5.67 -15.20
C SER A 16 -19.31 -5.80 -15.61
N PHE A 17 -19.65 -6.80 -16.42
CA PHE A 17 -21.04 -7.08 -16.80
C PHE A 17 -21.89 -7.52 -15.60
N LEU A 18 -21.35 -8.39 -14.73
CA LEU A 18 -22.03 -8.84 -13.52
C LEU A 18 -22.25 -7.68 -12.54
N ILE A 19 -21.25 -6.83 -12.33
CA ILE A 19 -21.37 -5.62 -11.51
C ILE A 19 -22.46 -4.70 -12.07
N PHE A 20 -22.45 -4.44 -13.37
CA PHE A 20 -23.45 -3.59 -14.03
C PHE A 20 -24.87 -4.17 -13.96
N TYR A 21 -25.03 -5.48 -14.22
CA TYR A 21 -26.30 -6.18 -14.11
C TYR A 21 -26.87 -6.11 -12.69
N PHE A 22 -26.03 -6.27 -11.66
CA PHE A 22 -26.45 -6.16 -10.27
C PHE A 22 -26.83 -4.74 -9.87
N ILE A 23 -26.10 -3.72 -10.33
CA ILE A 23 -26.46 -2.31 -10.13
C ILE A 23 -27.84 -2.04 -10.72
N ILE A 24 -28.11 -2.49 -11.95
CA ILE A 24 -29.43 -2.37 -12.57
C ILE A 24 -30.49 -3.09 -11.71
N LYS A 25 -30.25 -4.33 -11.31
CA LYS A 25 -31.20 -5.09 -10.50
C LYS A 25 -31.52 -4.40 -9.16
N LEU A 26 -30.51 -3.83 -8.49
CA LEU A 26 -30.67 -3.08 -7.24
C LEU A 26 -31.46 -1.78 -7.44
N CYS A 27 -31.18 -1.05 -8.53
CA CYS A 27 -31.90 0.19 -8.87
C CYS A 27 -33.37 -0.05 -9.24
N PHE A 28 -33.70 -1.15 -9.91
CA PHE A 28 -35.04 -1.38 -10.48
C PHE A 28 -35.99 -2.24 -9.62
N THR A 29 -35.53 -2.87 -8.54
CA THR A 29 -36.40 -3.69 -7.65
C THR A 29 -37.06 -2.92 -6.50
N LYS A 30 -37.03 -1.57 -6.51
CA LYS A 30 -37.50 -0.68 -5.43
C LYS A 30 -39.04 -0.59 -5.25
N LYS A 31 -39.82 -1.67 -5.44
CA LYS A 31 -41.30 -1.58 -5.46
C LYS A 31 -42.09 -2.44 -4.45
N ARG A 32 -41.47 -3.02 -3.42
CA ARG A 32 -42.21 -3.61 -2.28
C ARG A 32 -41.56 -3.26 -0.95
N SER A 33 -42.37 -2.70 -0.05
CA SER A 33 -42.03 -2.27 1.30
C SER A 33 -42.14 -3.45 2.27
N ASP A 34 -41.08 -4.22 2.40
CA ASP A 34 -40.92 -5.21 3.46
C ASP A 34 -39.60 -4.92 4.18
N VAL A 35 -39.69 -4.60 5.47
CA VAL A 35 -38.56 -4.14 6.29
C VAL A 35 -37.48 -5.23 6.43
N ASP A 36 -37.85 -6.51 6.41
CA ASP A 36 -36.91 -7.64 6.46
C ASP A 36 -36.09 -7.79 5.16
N LEU A 37 -36.64 -7.34 4.02
CA LEU A 37 -35.92 -7.35 2.74
C LEU A 37 -34.85 -6.26 2.67
N GLU A 38 -34.95 -5.20 3.47
CA GLU A 38 -34.02 -4.08 3.45
C GLU A 38 -32.71 -4.42 4.20
N SER A 39 -32.80 -5.12 5.34
CA SER A 39 -31.63 -5.64 6.06
C SER A 39 -30.86 -6.68 5.24
N GLN A 40 -31.55 -7.63 4.60
CA GLN A 40 -30.89 -8.60 3.71
C GLN A 40 -30.21 -7.93 2.51
N ARG A 41 -30.75 -6.81 2.03
CA ARG A 41 -30.19 -6.05 0.91
C ARG A 41 -28.94 -5.28 1.32
N GLU A 42 -28.88 -4.75 2.53
CA GLU A 42 -27.70 -4.08 3.08
C GLU A 42 -26.55 -5.09 3.26
N ASP A 43 -26.83 -6.29 3.79
CA ASP A 43 -25.84 -7.36 3.92
C ASP A 43 -25.31 -7.84 2.56
N GLN A 44 -26.19 -8.07 1.58
CA GLN A 44 -25.77 -8.45 0.23
C GLN A 44 -24.93 -7.36 -0.45
N THR A 45 -25.26 -6.09 -0.23
CA THR A 45 -24.50 -4.95 -0.77
C THR A 45 -23.11 -4.86 -0.15
N ASN A 46 -23.00 -5.06 1.17
CA ASN A 46 -21.73 -5.06 1.89
C ASN A 46 -20.83 -6.24 1.47
N ILE A 47 -21.39 -7.44 1.33
CA ILE A 47 -20.66 -8.62 0.83
C ILE A 47 -20.11 -8.36 -0.58
N LEU A 48 -20.91 -7.75 -1.45
CA LEU A 48 -20.50 -7.42 -2.82
C LEU A 48 -19.40 -6.34 -2.84
N LEU A 49 -19.52 -5.30 -2.01
CA LEU A 49 -18.49 -4.26 -1.85
C LEU A 49 -17.16 -4.87 -1.39
N LEU A 50 -17.18 -5.75 -0.40
CA LEU A 50 -15.99 -6.45 0.09
C LEU A 50 -15.39 -7.36 -1.00
N ALA A 51 -16.22 -8.03 -1.81
CA ALA A 51 -15.74 -8.86 -2.92
C ALA A 51 -15.09 -8.02 -4.03
N ILE A 52 -15.64 -6.85 -4.34
CA ILE A 52 -15.07 -5.89 -5.28
C ILE A 52 -13.74 -5.34 -4.73
N GLU A 53 -13.70 -4.93 -3.47
CA GLU A 53 -12.48 -4.42 -2.82
C GLU A 53 -11.35 -5.46 -2.82
N ARG A 54 -11.65 -6.71 -2.49
CA ARG A 54 -10.67 -7.82 -2.59
C ARG A 54 -10.19 -8.05 -4.01
N SER A 55 -11.10 -7.99 -4.99
CA SER A 55 -10.75 -8.17 -6.40
C SER A 55 -9.84 -7.05 -6.89
N VAL A 56 -10.15 -5.80 -6.52
CA VAL A 56 -9.37 -4.60 -6.85
C VAL A 56 -8.01 -4.60 -6.16
N ALA A 57 -7.93 -5.01 -4.89
CA ALA A 57 -6.68 -5.05 -4.14
C ALA A 57 -5.64 -6.02 -4.74
N ASN A 58 -6.07 -7.06 -5.45
CA ASN A 58 -5.18 -8.03 -6.09
C ASN A 58 -4.62 -7.57 -7.44
N ILE A 59 -5.21 -6.55 -8.07
CA ILE A 59 -4.83 -6.08 -9.41
C ILE A 59 -3.36 -5.61 -9.47
N PRO A 60 -2.85 -4.77 -8.55
CA PRO A 60 -1.44 -4.34 -8.60
C PRO A 60 -0.47 -5.51 -8.53
N THR A 61 -0.79 -6.54 -7.73
CA THR A 61 0.02 -7.76 -7.60
C THR A 61 0.04 -8.55 -8.91
N LEU A 62 -1.12 -8.73 -9.55
CA LEU A 62 -1.22 -9.42 -10.85
C LEU A 62 -0.47 -8.66 -11.95
N LEU A 63 -0.58 -7.33 -11.99
CA LEU A 63 0.17 -6.49 -12.92
C LEU A 63 1.68 -6.62 -12.72
N LYS A 64 2.15 -6.58 -11.48
CA LYS A 64 3.57 -6.75 -11.14
C LYS A 64 4.09 -8.13 -11.52
N GLN A 65 3.30 -9.19 -11.34
CA GLN A 65 3.65 -10.54 -11.79
C GLN A 65 3.75 -10.63 -13.31
N GLN A 66 2.81 -9.99 -14.02
CA GLN A 66 2.82 -9.95 -15.48
C GLN A 66 4.04 -9.17 -16.02
N GLU A 67 4.35 -8.02 -15.41
CA GLU A 67 5.53 -7.22 -15.73
C GLU A 67 6.83 -8.03 -15.54
N GLN A 68 6.97 -8.72 -14.41
CA GLN A 68 8.12 -9.60 -14.15
C GLN A 68 8.24 -10.72 -15.19
N ARG A 69 7.12 -11.33 -15.61
CA ARG A 69 7.10 -12.36 -16.65
C ARG A 69 7.58 -11.80 -18.00
N ILE A 70 7.14 -10.60 -18.36
CA ILE A 70 7.56 -9.91 -19.59
C ILE A 70 9.07 -9.62 -19.56
N TYR A 71 9.59 -9.04 -18.47
CA TYR A 71 11.02 -8.79 -18.34
C TYR A 71 11.86 -10.08 -18.39
N GLY A 72 11.36 -11.17 -17.78
CA GLY A 72 11.99 -12.48 -17.87
C GLY A 72 12.09 -12.99 -19.31
N GLN A 73 11.02 -12.84 -20.09
CA GLN A 73 11.01 -13.23 -21.51
C GLN A 73 11.99 -12.39 -22.35
N ILE A 74 12.03 -11.07 -22.13
CA ILE A 74 12.96 -10.17 -22.82
C ILE A 74 14.40 -10.56 -22.49
N SER A 75 14.72 -10.77 -21.21
CA SER A 75 16.06 -11.16 -20.77
C SER A 75 16.53 -12.49 -21.39
N GLN A 76 15.64 -13.50 -21.44
CA GLN A 76 15.96 -14.79 -22.06
C GLN A 76 16.21 -14.67 -23.57
N ALA A 77 15.41 -13.85 -24.27
CA ALA A 77 15.60 -13.60 -25.70
C ALA A 77 16.94 -12.88 -25.98
N SER A 78 17.27 -11.86 -25.18
CA SER A 78 18.56 -11.15 -25.29
C SER A 78 19.75 -12.08 -25.08
N LEU A 79 19.70 -12.94 -24.06
CA LEU A 79 20.77 -13.90 -23.80
C LEU A 79 20.93 -14.94 -24.93
N ALA A 80 19.82 -15.40 -25.50
CA ALA A 80 19.83 -16.32 -26.64
C ALA A 80 20.47 -15.68 -27.88
N LEU A 81 20.18 -14.39 -28.13
CA LEU A 81 20.80 -13.63 -29.20
C LEU A 81 22.31 -13.52 -29.01
N GLU A 82 22.75 -13.12 -27.81
CA GLU A 82 24.17 -12.94 -27.48
C GLU A 82 24.98 -14.24 -27.68
N LYS A 83 24.47 -15.37 -27.18
CA LYS A 83 25.10 -16.68 -27.37
C LYS A 83 25.26 -17.03 -28.86
N LYS A 84 24.24 -16.74 -29.67
CA LYS A 84 24.25 -17.05 -31.09
C LYS A 84 25.19 -16.15 -31.87
N THR A 85 25.24 -14.86 -31.52
CA THR A 85 26.23 -13.92 -32.05
C THR A 85 27.64 -14.39 -31.76
N GLU A 86 27.91 -14.86 -30.54
CA GLU A 86 29.24 -15.35 -30.17
C GLU A 86 29.61 -16.66 -30.90
N GLN A 87 28.64 -17.56 -31.08
CA GLN A 87 28.82 -18.76 -31.89
C GLN A 87 29.20 -18.40 -33.34
N VAL A 88 28.51 -17.45 -33.96
CA VAL A 88 28.84 -17.01 -35.32
C VAL A 88 30.25 -16.41 -35.40
N LYS A 89 30.67 -15.60 -34.42
CA LYS A 89 32.04 -15.06 -34.36
C LYS A 89 33.09 -16.17 -34.30
N GLN A 90 32.88 -17.19 -33.46
CA GLN A 90 33.81 -18.32 -33.33
C GLN A 90 33.90 -19.12 -34.64
N GLU A 91 32.77 -19.35 -35.31
CA GLU A 91 32.74 -20.04 -36.59
C GLU A 91 33.45 -19.24 -37.70
N ILE A 92 33.24 -17.91 -37.76
CA ILE A 92 33.95 -17.02 -38.70
C ILE A 92 35.46 -17.14 -38.48
N ASN A 93 35.92 -16.98 -37.24
CA ASN A 93 37.34 -17.07 -36.89
C ASN A 93 37.96 -18.42 -37.27
N THR A 94 37.21 -19.52 -37.09
CA THR A 94 37.66 -20.87 -37.45
C THR A 94 37.80 -21.02 -38.96
N GLN A 95 36.87 -20.47 -39.74
CA GLN A 95 36.88 -20.60 -41.20
C GLN A 95 37.87 -19.67 -41.91
N THR A 96 38.14 -18.49 -41.35
CA THR A 96 39.21 -17.61 -41.84
C THR A 96 40.56 -18.30 -41.78
N ARG A 97 40.75 -19.25 -40.86
CA ARG A 97 41.98 -20.05 -40.74
C ARG A 97 42.07 -21.21 -41.74
N LEU A 98 40.96 -21.64 -42.35
CA LEU A 98 40.86 -22.92 -43.07
C LEU A 98 40.66 -22.80 -44.59
N SER A 99 40.41 -21.62 -45.15
CA SER A 99 39.86 -21.51 -46.53
C SER A 99 40.75 -20.76 -47.53
N ASN A 100 40.84 -21.32 -48.75
CA ASN A 100 41.31 -20.62 -49.95
C ASN A 100 40.18 -19.72 -50.47
N GLY A 101 40.19 -18.43 -50.08
CA GLY A 101 39.56 -17.27 -50.73
C GLY A 101 38.08 -17.36 -51.15
N LYS A 102 37.74 -18.16 -52.17
CA LYS A 102 36.41 -18.16 -52.82
C LYS A 102 35.32 -18.88 -52.01
N SER A 103 35.62 -19.97 -51.32
CA SER A 103 34.63 -20.72 -50.53
C SER A 103 34.18 -19.97 -49.26
N PHE A 104 34.98 -19.01 -48.80
CA PHE A 104 34.73 -18.24 -47.59
C PHE A 104 33.58 -17.24 -47.77
N PHE A 105 33.57 -16.50 -48.89
CA PHE A 105 32.58 -15.44 -49.14
C PHE A 105 31.16 -15.99 -49.30
N THR A 106 30.96 -17.08 -50.05
CA THR A 106 29.63 -17.67 -50.23
C THR A 106 29.03 -18.19 -48.93
N LEU A 107 29.86 -18.74 -48.02
CA LEU A 107 29.37 -19.14 -46.70
C LEU A 107 29.08 -17.93 -45.80
N LEU A 108 29.88 -16.87 -45.92
CA LEU A 108 29.70 -15.65 -45.15
C LEU A 108 28.40 -14.93 -45.55
N GLU A 109 28.08 -14.87 -46.85
CA GLU A 109 26.81 -14.35 -47.37
C GLU A 109 25.61 -15.12 -46.81
N GLY A 110 25.62 -16.47 -46.90
CA GLY A 110 24.51 -17.27 -46.35
C GLY A 110 24.32 -17.12 -44.83
N LYS A 111 25.40 -16.82 -44.08
CA LYS A 111 25.31 -16.52 -42.64
C LYS A 111 24.82 -15.11 -42.35
N ILE A 112 25.21 -14.13 -43.16
CA ILE A 112 24.68 -12.77 -43.07
C ILE A 112 23.17 -12.80 -43.29
N ASP A 113 22.70 -13.54 -44.31
CA ASP A 113 21.27 -13.71 -44.57
C ASP A 113 20.55 -14.36 -43.39
N SER A 114 21.13 -15.40 -42.79
CA SER A 114 20.56 -16.07 -41.60
C SER A 114 20.51 -15.16 -40.36
N ILE A 115 21.52 -14.31 -40.17
CA ILE A 115 21.52 -13.29 -39.09
C ILE A 115 20.45 -12.23 -39.37
N SER A 116 20.37 -11.75 -40.61
CA SER A 116 19.39 -10.75 -41.03
C SER A 116 17.97 -11.26 -40.80
N GLU A 117 17.67 -12.51 -41.17
CA GLU A 117 16.36 -13.13 -40.94
C GLU A 117 16.02 -13.21 -39.45
N GLN A 118 17.00 -13.54 -38.60
CA GLN A 118 16.81 -13.59 -37.14
C GLN A 118 16.65 -12.21 -36.52
N GLN A 119 17.35 -11.19 -37.03
CA GLN A 119 17.15 -9.81 -36.61
C GLN A 119 15.72 -9.36 -36.94
N THR A 120 15.22 -9.66 -38.14
CA THR A 120 13.82 -9.39 -38.50
C THR A 120 12.84 -10.13 -37.59
N GLN A 121 13.10 -11.39 -37.24
CA GLN A 121 12.28 -12.13 -36.27
C GLN A 121 12.27 -11.46 -34.88
N HIS A 122 13.42 -11.00 -34.39
CA HIS A 122 13.50 -10.28 -33.12
C HIS A 122 12.79 -8.92 -33.14
N GLU A 123 12.94 -8.14 -34.22
CA GLU A 123 12.21 -6.89 -34.38
C GLU A 123 10.70 -7.12 -34.37
N ASN A 124 10.22 -8.19 -35.03
CA ASN A 124 8.81 -8.57 -34.98
C ASN A 124 8.35 -8.94 -33.56
N ILE A 125 9.17 -9.66 -32.78
CA ILE A 125 8.88 -9.98 -31.37
C ILE A 125 8.81 -8.70 -30.52
N LEU A 126 9.77 -7.79 -30.69
CA LEU A 126 9.79 -6.51 -29.96
C LEU A 126 8.57 -5.65 -30.30
N ASN A 127 8.20 -5.56 -31.58
CA ASN A 127 7.00 -4.83 -32.01
C ASN A 127 5.72 -5.41 -31.40
N ASN A 128 5.61 -6.74 -31.31
CA ASN A 128 4.48 -7.40 -30.65
C ASN A 128 4.45 -7.10 -29.14
N ILE A 129 5.59 -7.17 -28.45
CA ILE A 129 5.70 -6.82 -27.03
C ILE A 129 5.29 -5.36 -26.81
N GLN A 130 5.76 -4.45 -27.66
CA GLN A 130 5.44 -3.03 -27.56
C GLN A 130 3.95 -2.75 -27.78
N GLN A 131 3.32 -3.47 -28.71
CA GLN A 131 1.88 -3.42 -28.91
C GLN A 131 1.11 -3.93 -27.68
N ASP A 132 1.57 -5.03 -27.07
CA ASP A 132 0.94 -5.58 -25.86
C ASP A 132 1.13 -4.67 -24.63
N ILE A 133 2.28 -4.00 -24.49
CA ILE A 133 2.49 -2.95 -23.49
C ILE A 133 1.48 -1.81 -23.68
N GLY A 134 1.29 -1.32 -24.91
CA GLY A 134 0.30 -0.27 -25.19
C GLY A 134 -1.13 -0.68 -24.83
N ARG A 135 -1.50 -1.95 -25.10
CA ARG A 135 -2.79 -2.52 -24.71
C ARG A 135 -2.96 -2.60 -23.19
N LEU A 136 -1.91 -2.93 -22.45
CA LEU A 136 -1.93 -2.96 -20.98
C LEU A 136 -2.07 -1.56 -20.39
N GLN A 137 -1.34 -0.57 -20.92
CA GLN A 137 -1.46 0.83 -20.49
C GLN A 137 -2.88 1.37 -20.68
N THR A 138 -3.51 1.04 -21.81
CA THR A 138 -4.90 1.46 -22.08
C THR A 138 -5.87 0.87 -21.05
N LYS A 139 -5.63 -0.36 -20.60
CA LYS A 139 -6.45 -1.00 -19.55
C LYS A 139 -6.19 -0.44 -18.16
N ASP A 140 -4.95 -0.08 -17.85
CA ASP A 140 -4.64 0.60 -16.60
C ASP A 140 -5.38 1.94 -16.50
N ASP A 141 -5.40 2.71 -17.59
CA ASP A 141 -6.18 3.95 -17.67
C ASP A 141 -7.69 3.71 -17.51
N GLU A 142 -8.23 2.65 -18.10
CA GLU A 142 -9.63 2.26 -17.95
C GLU A 142 -9.97 1.86 -16.50
N MET A 143 -9.12 1.05 -15.86
CA MET A 143 -9.28 0.69 -14.45
C MET A 143 -9.19 1.89 -13.52
N LEU A 144 -8.23 2.80 -13.75
CA LEU A 144 -8.11 4.06 -13.00
C LEU A 144 -9.38 4.89 -13.12
N ARG A 145 -9.99 4.96 -14.31
CA ARG A 145 -11.31 5.60 -14.49
C ARG A 145 -12.41 4.88 -13.72
N MET A 146 -12.46 3.55 -13.74
CA MET A 146 -13.44 2.78 -12.97
C MET A 146 -13.28 3.00 -11.45
N LEU A 147 -12.04 3.03 -10.95
CA LEU A 147 -11.73 3.28 -9.54
C LEU A 147 -12.19 4.67 -9.12
N ASN A 148 -11.95 5.68 -9.95
CA ASN A 148 -12.42 7.05 -9.72
C ASN A 148 -13.95 7.11 -9.70
N ASN A 149 -14.62 6.43 -10.62
CA ASN A 149 -16.09 6.37 -10.64
C ASN A 149 -16.64 5.68 -9.38
N LEU A 150 -15.98 4.61 -8.89
CA LEU A 150 -16.37 3.93 -7.66
C LEU A 150 -16.20 4.84 -6.43
N ASN A 151 -15.11 5.60 -6.36
CA ASN A 151 -14.88 6.57 -5.29
C ASN A 151 -15.92 7.70 -5.30
N ILE A 152 -16.31 8.19 -6.48
CA ILE A 152 -17.40 9.16 -6.63
C ILE A 152 -18.70 8.55 -6.08
N TYR A 153 -19.01 7.30 -6.45
CA TYR A 153 -20.22 6.61 -5.99
C TYR A 153 -20.24 6.44 -4.46
N LYS A 154 -19.12 6.02 -3.84
CA LYS A 154 -18.99 5.94 -2.38
C LYS A 154 -19.26 7.28 -1.69
N ARG A 155 -18.74 8.38 -2.25
CA ARG A 155 -18.98 9.73 -1.71
C ARG A 155 -20.44 10.13 -1.80
N VAL A 156 -21.09 9.89 -2.94
CA VAL A 156 -22.52 10.18 -3.14
C VAL A 156 -23.37 9.35 -2.18
N TYR A 157 -23.12 8.05 -2.08
CA TYR A 157 -23.85 7.15 -1.17
C TYR A 157 -23.73 7.61 0.29
N THR A 158 -22.51 7.93 0.74
CA THR A 158 -22.26 8.43 2.11
C THR A 158 -22.96 9.76 2.38
N ALA A 159 -22.93 10.69 1.41
CA ALA A 159 -23.63 11.97 1.52
C ALA A 159 -25.15 11.78 1.63
N THR A 160 -25.71 10.86 0.84
CA THR A 160 -27.15 10.56 0.83
C THR A 160 -27.59 9.91 2.16
N LYS A 161 -26.83 8.93 2.67
CA LYS A 161 -27.09 8.30 3.98
C LYS A 161 -26.99 9.30 5.14
N LYS A 162 -26.04 10.25 5.08
CA LYS A 162 -25.95 11.36 6.05
C LYS A 162 -27.18 12.27 5.99
N ALA A 163 -27.70 12.58 4.80
CA ALA A 163 -28.89 13.42 4.65
C ALA A 163 -30.17 12.74 5.20
N GLU A 164 -30.29 11.41 5.07
CA GLU A 164 -31.40 10.64 5.64
C GLU A 164 -31.38 10.61 7.18
N ILE A 165 -30.19 10.56 7.80
CA ILE A 165 -30.03 10.61 9.26
C ILE A 165 -30.43 11.99 9.84
N VAL A 166 -30.24 13.07 9.07
CA VAL A 166 -30.55 14.45 9.51
C VAL A 166 -32.05 14.74 9.56
N GLN A 167 -32.90 13.94 8.91
CA GLN A 167 -34.35 14.17 8.89
C GLN A 167 -35.15 13.41 9.96
N GLN A 168 -34.51 12.63 10.84
CA GLN A 168 -35.19 12.04 12.00
C GLN A 168 -35.08 12.95 13.24
N PRO A 169 -36.20 13.42 13.82
CA PRO A 169 -36.18 14.18 15.06
C PRO A 169 -35.78 13.26 16.22
N SER A 170 -34.50 13.28 16.61
CA SER A 170 -33.96 12.45 17.67
C SER A 170 -34.18 13.08 19.04
N THR A 171 -35.22 12.63 19.74
CA THR A 171 -35.37 12.78 21.20
C THR A 171 -34.75 11.55 21.88
N SER A 172 -33.43 11.44 21.86
CA SER A 172 -32.73 10.50 22.75
C SER A 172 -31.33 11.00 23.08
N ASN A 173 -30.94 10.84 24.34
CA ASN A 173 -29.64 11.19 24.90
C ASN A 173 -28.51 10.34 24.27
N LEU A 174 -28.21 10.56 23.00
CA LEU A 174 -27.12 9.92 22.29
C LEU A 174 -25.79 10.45 22.87
N LYS A 175 -25.08 9.58 23.59
CA LYS A 175 -23.68 9.79 23.96
C LYS A 175 -22.91 10.12 22.69
N THR A 176 -22.52 11.37 22.50
CA THR A 176 -21.74 11.81 21.33
C THR A 176 -20.48 10.95 21.23
N LYS A 177 -20.35 10.20 20.14
CA LYS A 177 -19.20 9.34 19.86
C LYS A 177 -17.93 10.21 19.88
N LYS A 178 -16.92 9.79 20.66
CA LYS A 178 -15.60 10.41 20.62
C LYS A 178 -14.89 9.96 19.35
N ILE A 179 -14.19 10.89 18.71
CA ILE A 179 -13.36 10.68 17.53
C ILE A 179 -11.90 10.70 17.99
N ASP A 180 -11.16 9.67 17.63
CA ASP A 180 -9.73 9.59 17.89
C ASP A 180 -9.02 10.44 16.84
N VAL A 181 -8.28 11.46 17.29
CA VAL A 181 -7.40 12.25 16.42
C VAL A 181 -5.95 12.01 16.83
N CYS A 182 -5.04 12.04 15.86
CA CYS A 182 -3.63 11.88 16.13
C CYS A 182 -2.75 12.79 15.27
N ILE A 183 -1.64 13.22 15.85
CA ILE A 183 -0.52 13.84 15.12
C ILE A 183 0.48 12.73 14.82
N SER A 184 0.94 12.64 13.58
CA SER A 184 1.91 11.63 13.17
C SER A 184 2.78 12.12 12.00
N PHE A 185 3.85 11.39 11.74
CA PHE A 185 4.61 11.49 10.48
C PHE A 185 4.78 10.12 9.85
N HIS A 186 4.82 10.08 8.52
CA HIS A 186 4.99 8.85 7.76
C HIS A 186 6.48 8.58 7.51
N ILE A 187 6.81 7.30 7.35
CA ILE A 187 8.15 6.88 6.92
C ILE A 187 8.22 6.97 5.40
N ILE A 188 9.16 7.76 4.89
CA ILE A 188 9.34 8.01 3.46
C ILE A 188 10.74 7.62 2.99
N THR A 189 11.70 7.47 3.89
CA THR A 189 13.08 7.15 3.57
C THR A 189 13.20 5.72 3.00
N PRO A 190 13.58 5.54 1.72
CA PRO A 190 13.54 4.22 1.07
C PRO A 190 14.49 3.17 1.68
N SER A 191 15.57 3.58 2.34
CA SER A 191 16.47 2.65 3.03
C SER A 191 15.86 2.07 4.30
N ILE A 192 15.03 2.83 5.03
CA ILE A 192 14.27 2.33 6.18
C ILE A 192 13.22 1.33 5.69
N LEU A 193 12.41 1.72 4.70
CA LEU A 193 11.35 0.87 4.16
C LEU A 193 11.90 -0.48 3.66
N ARG A 194 13.01 -0.48 2.92
CA ARG A 194 13.64 -1.74 2.47
C ARG A 194 14.10 -2.64 3.61
N ARG A 195 14.60 -2.09 4.71
CA ARG A 195 15.00 -2.89 5.88
C ARG A 195 13.80 -3.47 6.62
N ILE A 196 12.70 -2.73 6.66
CA ILE A 196 11.43 -3.24 7.19
C ILE A 196 10.87 -4.33 6.29
N ASP A 197 10.95 -4.17 4.97
CA ASP A 197 10.55 -5.22 4.03
C ASP A 197 11.41 -6.49 4.20
N SER A 198 12.71 -6.36 4.45
CA SER A 198 13.57 -7.51 4.81
C SER A 198 13.11 -8.18 6.11
N LEU A 199 12.82 -7.40 7.15
CA LEU A 199 12.26 -7.90 8.41
C LEU A 199 10.94 -8.67 8.16
N TYR A 200 10.08 -8.19 7.26
CA TYR A 200 8.84 -8.86 6.88
C TYR A 200 9.06 -10.18 6.15
N VAL A 201 10.08 -10.26 5.30
CA VAL A 201 10.45 -11.51 4.62
C VAL A 201 10.91 -12.54 5.67
N GLU A 202 11.82 -12.14 6.55
CA GLU A 202 12.34 -13.02 7.63
C GLU A 202 11.21 -13.53 8.53
N LEU A 203 10.30 -12.65 8.95
CA LEU A 203 9.08 -13.03 9.70
C LEU A 203 8.23 -14.03 8.92
N THR A 204 7.95 -13.74 7.65
CA THR A 204 7.06 -14.58 6.83
C THR A 204 7.68 -15.93 6.52
N ASP A 205 9.00 -16.01 6.42
CA ASP A 205 9.74 -17.25 6.23
C ASP A 205 9.68 -18.16 7.46
N GLN A 206 9.68 -17.58 8.67
CA GLN A 206 9.42 -18.32 9.92
C GLN A 206 7.97 -18.80 10.00
N ASN A 207 7.01 -17.92 9.73
CA ASN A 207 5.59 -18.28 9.70
C ASN A 207 4.82 -17.47 8.66
N LYS A 208 4.32 -18.16 7.62
CA LYS A 208 3.55 -17.56 6.53
C LYS A 208 2.30 -16.82 6.99
N ALA A 209 1.75 -17.14 8.16
CA ALA A 209 0.61 -16.45 8.73
C ALA A 209 0.90 -14.97 9.03
N TYR A 210 2.15 -14.61 9.32
CA TYR A 210 2.56 -13.22 9.62
C TYR A 210 2.42 -12.28 8.42
N SER A 211 2.43 -12.80 7.19
CA SER A 211 2.18 -11.99 5.99
C SER A 211 0.85 -11.23 6.00
N ARG A 212 -0.12 -11.66 6.83
CA ARG A 212 -1.43 -11.01 6.98
C ARG A 212 -1.48 -9.97 8.10
N LEU A 213 -0.47 -9.96 8.97
CA LEU A 213 -0.40 -9.13 10.18
C LEU A 213 0.58 -7.96 10.04
N VAL A 214 1.48 -8.03 9.06
CA VAL A 214 2.41 -6.94 8.74
C VAL A 214 1.65 -5.71 8.26
N LYS A 215 2.07 -4.53 8.71
CA LYS A 215 1.53 -3.28 8.20
C LYS A 215 2.12 -2.99 6.82
N PRO A 216 1.28 -2.61 5.84
CA PRO A 216 1.78 -2.13 4.55
C PRO A 216 2.74 -0.96 4.75
N SER A 217 3.86 -0.98 4.02
CA SER A 217 4.97 -0.04 4.18
C SER A 217 4.53 1.42 3.96
N GLU A 218 3.54 1.67 3.10
CA GLU A 218 2.95 2.99 2.87
C GLU A 218 2.10 3.54 4.02
N LYS A 219 1.70 2.68 4.97
CA LYS A 219 0.91 3.05 6.16
C LYS A 219 1.78 3.20 7.42
N LEU A 220 3.09 2.98 7.30
CA LEU A 220 4.03 3.10 8.40
C LEU A 220 4.16 4.56 8.85
N HIS A 221 3.90 4.78 10.13
CA HIS A 221 3.95 6.10 10.74
C HIS A 221 4.30 6.00 12.22
N VAL A 222 4.86 7.07 12.76
CA VAL A 222 5.04 7.25 14.21
C VAL A 222 3.97 8.20 14.71
N THR A 223 3.18 7.75 15.69
CA THR A 223 2.22 8.62 16.38
C THR A 223 2.95 9.48 17.40
N ILE A 224 2.78 10.80 17.30
CA ILE A 224 3.33 11.78 18.23
C ILE A 224 2.33 12.11 19.33
N LEU A 225 1.06 12.34 18.98
CA LEU A 225 0.01 12.70 19.94
C LEU A 225 -1.24 11.91 19.61
N LYS A 226 -1.95 11.41 20.63
CA LYS A 226 -3.32 10.92 20.52
C LYS A 226 -4.23 11.78 21.39
N ALA A 227 -5.37 12.20 20.84
CA ALA A 227 -6.39 12.96 21.55
C ALA A 227 -7.79 12.50 21.16
N PHE A 228 -8.76 12.80 22.00
CA PHE A 228 -10.16 12.44 21.79
C PHE A 228 -11.02 13.69 21.69
N VAL A 229 -11.68 13.86 20.54
CA VAL A 229 -12.49 15.04 20.25
C VAL A 229 -13.93 14.64 19.95
N LYS A 230 -14.87 15.56 20.18
CA LYS A 230 -16.22 15.45 19.60
C LYS A 230 -16.20 16.00 18.17
N GLU A 231 -17.19 15.63 17.37
CA GLU A 231 -17.28 16.09 15.96
C GLU A 231 -17.21 17.62 15.82
N HIS A 232 -17.92 18.36 16.67
CA HIS A 232 -17.86 19.84 16.67
C HIS A 232 -16.51 20.43 17.16
N GLN A 233 -15.61 19.62 17.69
CA GLN A 233 -14.27 20.05 18.14
C GLN A 233 -13.18 19.78 17.08
N LEU A 234 -13.51 19.21 15.92
CA LEU A 234 -12.53 18.92 14.87
C LEU A 234 -11.81 20.18 14.37
N GLU A 235 -12.52 21.30 14.21
CA GLU A 235 -11.89 22.58 13.83
C GLU A 235 -10.95 23.10 14.92
N LYS A 236 -11.33 22.97 16.21
CA LYS A 236 -10.42 23.31 17.32
C LYS A 236 -9.15 22.46 17.32
N ALA A 237 -9.25 21.18 16.93
CA ALA A 237 -8.10 20.30 16.81
C ALA A 237 -7.15 20.74 15.69
N LYS A 238 -7.70 21.20 14.55
CA LYS A 238 -6.91 21.78 13.45
C LYS A 238 -6.22 23.07 13.89
N GLU A 239 -6.92 23.97 14.57
CA GLU A 239 -6.33 25.20 15.12
C GLU A 239 -5.21 24.89 16.14
N ALA A 240 -5.43 23.93 17.03
CA ALA A 240 -4.41 23.48 17.98
C ALA A 240 -3.19 22.87 17.29
N PHE A 241 -3.39 22.14 16.20
CA PHE A 241 -2.32 21.61 15.37
C PHE A 241 -1.53 22.72 14.68
N VAL A 242 -2.18 23.72 14.08
CA VAL A 242 -1.50 24.89 13.49
C VAL A 242 -0.68 25.64 14.54
N LYS A 243 -1.22 25.85 15.75
CA LYS A 243 -0.47 26.46 16.87
C LYS A 243 0.74 25.61 17.28
N THR A 244 0.60 24.28 17.27
CA THR A 244 1.70 23.35 17.53
C THR A 244 2.82 23.57 16.50
N MET A 245 2.48 23.59 15.21
CA MET A 245 3.45 23.81 14.14
C MET A 245 4.14 25.17 14.26
N ALA A 246 3.40 26.24 14.54
CA ALA A 246 3.97 27.56 14.77
C ALA A 246 5.02 27.56 15.90
N LYS A 247 4.72 26.92 17.04
CA LYS A 247 5.69 26.78 18.14
C LYS A 247 6.91 25.92 17.76
N LEU A 248 6.75 24.89 16.94
CA LEU A 248 7.88 24.07 16.48
C LEU A 248 8.81 24.90 15.58
N HIS A 249 8.25 25.70 14.68
CA HIS A 249 8.98 26.65 13.84
C HIS A 249 9.72 27.71 14.65
N GLU A 250 9.04 28.36 15.59
CA GLU A 250 9.64 29.35 16.49
C GLU A 250 10.83 28.78 17.29
N ASN A 251 10.73 27.52 17.72
CA ASN A 251 11.77 26.82 18.46
C ASN A 251 12.83 26.17 17.57
N ASN A 252 12.77 26.34 16.24
CA ASN A 252 13.67 25.73 15.26
C ASN A 252 13.84 24.20 15.47
N VAL A 253 12.73 23.51 15.78
CA VAL A 253 12.76 22.07 16.08
C VAL A 253 13.07 21.28 14.82
N LYS A 254 14.16 20.50 14.86
CA LYS A 254 14.52 19.55 13.79
C LYS A 254 14.32 18.13 14.26
N LEU A 255 13.77 17.29 13.38
CA LEU A 255 13.43 15.91 13.69
C LEU A 255 14.18 14.87 12.84
N PRO A 256 15.51 14.73 12.99
CA PRO A 256 16.20 13.50 12.58
C PRO A 256 15.86 12.38 13.57
N ILE A 257 15.10 11.40 13.10
CA ILE A 257 14.59 10.27 13.89
C ILE A 257 15.31 8.99 13.49
N MET A 258 16.18 8.50 14.38
CA MET A 258 16.90 7.25 14.20
C MET A 258 16.09 6.08 14.76
N PHE A 259 15.81 5.12 13.89
CA PHE A 259 15.13 3.87 14.21
C PHE A 259 16.17 2.78 14.50
N GLN A 260 16.09 2.18 15.68
CA GLN A 260 17.04 1.19 16.15
C GLN A 260 16.36 0.21 17.09
N GLY A 261 16.58 -1.07 16.83
CA GLY A 261 16.04 -2.15 17.63
C GLY A 261 14.58 -2.45 17.34
N THR A 262 14.17 -3.65 17.70
CA THR A 262 12.76 -4.05 17.80
C THR A 262 12.35 -4.12 19.26
N LYS A 263 11.05 -4.04 19.51
CA LYS A 263 10.46 -4.31 20.83
C LYS A 263 9.06 -4.87 20.65
N CYS A 264 8.65 -5.70 21.59
CA CYS A 264 7.26 -6.10 21.72
C CYS A 264 6.54 -5.17 22.68
N LEU A 265 5.36 -4.69 22.30
CA LEU A 265 4.47 -3.96 23.18
C LEU A 265 3.33 -4.88 23.58
N HIS A 266 3.44 -5.44 24.78
CA HIS A 266 2.40 -6.27 25.38
C HIS A 266 1.37 -5.38 26.06
N ASN A 267 0.15 -5.36 25.53
CA ASN A 267 -1.00 -4.79 26.19
C ASN A 267 -2.07 -5.88 26.33
N GLU A 268 -2.94 -5.78 27.35
CA GLU A 268 -3.97 -6.77 27.68
C GLU A 268 -4.84 -7.19 26.47
N LYS A 269 -4.94 -6.31 25.46
CA LYS A 269 -5.75 -6.52 24.25
C LYS A 269 -4.94 -6.81 23.00
N ASN A 270 -3.73 -6.27 22.89
CA ASN A 270 -2.95 -6.32 21.66
C ASN A 270 -1.47 -6.56 21.98
N ASP A 271 -0.88 -7.56 21.33
CA ASP A 271 0.57 -7.69 21.21
C ASP A 271 1.00 -7.07 19.88
N VAL A 272 2.02 -6.23 19.93
CA VAL A 272 2.45 -5.43 18.77
C VAL A 272 3.96 -5.50 18.65
N LEU A 273 4.45 -5.90 17.47
CA LEU A 273 5.86 -5.73 17.12
C LEU A 273 6.07 -4.30 16.63
N ALA A 274 7.03 -3.61 17.26
CA ALA A 274 7.41 -2.27 16.90
C ALA A 274 8.91 -2.14 16.72
N ILE A 275 9.33 -1.19 15.88
CA ILE A 275 10.70 -0.72 15.79
C ILE A 275 10.86 0.42 16.78
N ASP A 276 11.89 0.32 17.60
CA ASP A 276 12.19 1.32 18.62
C ASP A 276 12.98 2.51 18.04
N LEU A 277 13.00 3.61 18.79
CA LEU A 277 13.75 4.81 18.42
C LEU A 277 15.00 4.92 19.31
N ALA A 278 16.10 5.40 18.76
CA ALA A 278 17.27 5.73 19.56
C ALA A 278 16.92 6.79 20.64
N ASN A 279 17.54 6.72 21.82
CA ASN A 279 17.23 7.59 22.97
C ASN A 279 17.20 9.09 22.64
N LYS A 280 18.13 9.57 21.81
CA LYS A 280 18.14 10.98 21.35
C LYS A 280 16.91 11.33 20.53
N SER A 281 16.43 10.41 19.70
CA SER A 281 15.23 10.60 18.88
C SER A 281 13.95 10.50 19.72
N LYS A 282 13.89 9.60 20.72
CA LYS A 282 12.79 9.56 21.69
C LYS A 282 12.65 10.89 22.42
N LYS A 283 13.77 11.46 22.91
CA LYS A 283 13.76 12.77 23.59
C LYS A 283 13.17 13.87 22.71
N ARG A 284 13.61 13.96 21.45
CA ARG A 284 13.09 14.95 20.48
C ARG A 284 11.59 14.79 20.22
N ILE A 285 11.13 13.55 20.02
CA ILE A 285 9.70 13.28 19.80
C ILE A 285 8.87 13.59 21.05
N ASN A 286 9.41 13.35 22.25
CA ASN A 286 8.76 13.74 23.50
C ASN A 286 8.67 15.27 23.64
N GLU A 287 9.70 16.02 23.24
CA GLU A 287 9.63 17.49 23.22
C GLU A 287 8.50 17.99 22.30
N VAL A 288 8.33 17.39 21.11
CA VAL A 288 7.20 17.71 20.21
C VAL A 288 5.86 17.32 20.83
N ASN A 289 5.78 16.14 21.45
CA ASN A 289 4.56 15.66 22.11
C ASN A 289 4.11 16.62 23.21
N GLU A 290 5.02 17.13 24.05
CA GLU A 290 4.70 18.07 25.12
C GLU A 290 4.21 19.43 24.57
N ILE A 291 4.83 19.95 23.49
CA ILE A 291 4.35 21.16 22.81
C ILE A 291 2.93 20.94 22.25
N ALA A 292 2.69 19.79 21.62
CA ALA A 292 1.40 19.44 21.05
C ALA A 292 0.33 19.27 22.13
N LYS A 293 0.66 18.60 23.26
CA LYS A 293 -0.22 18.45 24.42
C LYS A 293 -0.66 19.81 24.95
N ASP A 294 0.29 20.71 25.19
CA ASP A 294 0.01 22.07 25.68
C ASP A 294 -0.98 22.81 24.76
N CYS A 295 -0.72 22.81 23.44
CA CYS A 295 -1.61 23.46 22.47
C CYS A 295 -3.02 22.85 22.41
N PHE A 296 -3.13 21.52 22.50
CA PHE A 296 -4.42 20.83 22.49
C PHE A 296 -5.20 21.05 23.79
N GLN A 297 -4.52 21.01 24.93
CA GLN A 297 -5.12 21.28 26.24
C GLN A 297 -5.59 22.73 26.37
N GLN A 298 -4.82 23.70 25.88
CA GLN A 298 -5.22 25.12 25.79
C GLN A 298 -6.46 25.34 24.92
N SER A 299 -6.70 24.44 23.96
CA SER A 299 -7.91 24.43 23.11
C SER A 299 -9.07 23.63 23.73
N CYS A 300 -8.97 23.26 25.01
CA CYS A 300 -9.93 22.44 25.76
C CYS A 300 -10.18 21.05 25.13
N ILE A 301 -9.15 20.44 24.55
CA ILE A 301 -9.20 19.08 24.01
C ILE A 301 -8.56 18.11 25.00
N SER A 302 -9.26 17.00 25.27
CA SER A 302 -8.72 15.92 26.10
C SER A 302 -7.64 15.16 25.33
N VAL A 303 -6.42 15.23 25.83
CA VAL A 303 -5.28 14.45 25.33
C VAL A 303 -5.14 13.15 26.13
N ASP A 304 -4.51 12.14 25.53
CA ASP A 304 -4.13 10.93 26.25
C ASP A 304 -3.01 11.25 27.25
N ASN A 305 -3.20 10.87 28.52
CA ASN A 305 -2.25 11.09 29.62
C ASN A 305 -1.42 9.84 29.91
N CYS A 306 -1.56 8.76 29.14
CA CYS A 306 -0.71 7.59 29.28
C CYS A 306 0.77 7.94 29.04
N PRO A 307 1.71 7.24 29.70
CA PRO A 307 3.12 7.37 29.40
C PRO A 307 3.37 7.23 27.90
N PHE A 308 4.00 8.24 27.32
CA PHE A 308 4.26 8.30 25.89
C PHE A 308 5.60 7.64 25.57
N ASP A 309 5.56 6.55 24.81
CA ASP A 309 6.73 5.84 24.32
C ASP A 309 6.67 5.76 22.78
N PRO A 310 7.34 6.69 22.07
CA PRO A 310 7.26 6.75 20.62
C PRO A 310 7.92 5.53 19.99
N HIS A 311 7.23 4.93 19.02
CA HIS A 311 7.65 3.73 18.33
C HIS A 311 7.03 3.67 16.92
N LEU A 312 7.59 2.84 16.06
CA LEU A 312 7.02 2.54 14.74
C LEU A 312 6.40 1.14 14.78
N THR A 313 5.08 1.07 14.82
CA THR A 313 4.39 -0.22 14.75
C THR A 313 4.55 -0.86 13.38
N VAL A 314 5.02 -2.11 13.34
CA VAL A 314 5.21 -2.86 12.08
C VAL A 314 4.31 -4.09 11.98
N VAL A 315 3.89 -4.71 13.08
CA VAL A 315 2.98 -5.87 13.07
C VAL A 315 1.95 -5.77 14.21
N HIS A 316 0.68 -6.09 13.94
CA HIS A 316 -0.36 -6.29 14.96
C HIS A 316 -0.59 -7.79 15.13
N LEU A 317 -0.19 -8.35 16.27
CA LEU A 317 -0.18 -9.81 16.49
C LEU A 317 -1.54 -10.35 16.89
N LYS A 318 -2.31 -9.56 17.62
CA LYS A 318 -3.71 -9.83 17.96
C LYS A 318 -4.58 -8.87 17.18
N ASP A 319 -4.91 -9.28 15.96
CA ASP A 319 -6.00 -8.67 15.21
C ASP A 319 -7.20 -9.62 15.35
N PRO A 320 -8.35 -9.14 15.88
CA PRO A 320 -9.53 -9.98 16.14
C PRO A 320 -10.12 -10.59 14.86
N THR A 321 -9.69 -10.15 13.69
CA THR A 321 -10.02 -10.82 12.42
C THR A 321 -9.28 -12.15 12.21
N TYR A 322 -8.28 -12.47 13.06
CA TYR A 322 -7.42 -13.65 12.95
C TYR A 322 -7.25 -14.41 14.27
N ASP A 323 -8.28 -14.43 15.14
CA ASP A 323 -8.30 -15.11 16.45
C ASP A 323 -7.90 -16.61 16.40
N ASP A 324 -8.00 -17.25 15.23
CA ASP A 324 -7.68 -18.68 15.04
C ASP A 324 -6.18 -18.96 14.83
N LEU A 325 -5.35 -17.92 14.64
CA LEU A 325 -3.92 -18.14 14.46
C LEU A 325 -3.30 -18.40 15.85
N GLN A 326 -2.96 -19.66 16.13
CA GLN A 326 -2.07 -20.05 17.23
C GLN A 326 -0.66 -19.51 16.97
N LEU A 327 -0.54 -18.20 17.02
CA LEU A 327 0.72 -17.48 17.03
C LEU A 327 1.08 -17.36 18.50
N VAL A 328 2.38 -17.38 18.78
CA VAL A 328 3.01 -17.12 20.07
C VAL A 328 3.45 -18.38 20.81
N GLU A 329 4.74 -18.67 20.61
CA GLU A 329 5.69 -18.97 21.70
C GLU A 329 7.12 -18.48 21.37
N GLU A 330 7.47 -18.23 20.10
CA GLU A 330 8.86 -17.91 19.67
C GLU A 330 9.14 -16.43 19.31
N TRP A 331 8.27 -15.47 19.69
CA TRP A 331 8.47 -14.06 19.30
C TRP A 331 9.60 -13.34 20.03
N ASP A 332 9.85 -13.72 21.29
CA ASP A 332 10.86 -13.06 22.10
C ASP A 332 12.26 -13.30 21.50
N GLU A 333 12.51 -14.49 20.94
CA GLU A 333 13.76 -14.80 20.24
C GLU A 333 13.93 -13.93 18.99
N PHE A 334 12.87 -13.79 18.17
CA PHE A 334 12.89 -12.91 17.00
C PHE A 334 13.15 -11.44 17.38
N VAL A 335 12.53 -10.97 18.46
CA VAL A 335 12.77 -9.61 18.97
C VAL A 335 14.22 -9.48 19.42
N ASP A 336 14.73 -10.44 20.18
CA ASP A 336 16.10 -10.46 20.71
C ASP A 336 17.16 -10.40 19.61
N GLU A 337 16.96 -11.15 18.52
CA GLU A 337 17.84 -11.13 17.33
C GLU A 337 17.95 -9.74 16.68
N HIS A 338 16.92 -8.90 16.83
CA HIS A 338 16.85 -7.60 16.19
C HIS A 338 16.90 -6.40 17.16
N LEU A 339 17.17 -6.62 18.45
CA LEU A 339 17.27 -5.56 19.48
C LEU A 339 18.27 -4.46 19.15
N THR A 340 19.32 -4.77 18.38
CA THR A 340 20.39 -3.80 18.05
C THR A 340 20.37 -3.34 16.60
N THR A 341 19.45 -3.86 15.78
CA THR A 341 19.38 -3.58 14.35
C THR A 341 19.15 -2.09 14.08
N ALA A 342 20.04 -1.47 13.30
CA ALA A 342 19.84 -0.10 12.82
C ALA A 342 18.97 -0.11 11.56
N PHE A 343 17.79 0.50 11.62
CA PHE A 343 16.88 0.62 10.47
C PHE A 343 17.15 1.88 9.64
N GLY A 344 17.69 2.93 10.25
CA GLY A 344 18.11 4.14 9.54
C GLY A 344 17.67 5.41 10.25
N THR A 345 17.70 6.53 9.53
CA THR A 345 17.28 7.85 10.04
C THR A 345 16.28 8.49 9.08
N GLU A 346 15.11 8.84 9.60
CA GLU A 346 14.09 9.61 8.89
C GLU A 346 14.29 11.10 9.19
N HIS A 347 14.28 11.93 8.16
CA HIS A 347 14.29 13.39 8.32
C HIS A 347 12.86 13.87 8.16
N VAL A 348 12.18 14.08 9.29
CA VAL A 348 10.76 14.42 9.27
C VAL A 348 10.60 15.86 8.80
N ASN A 349 9.99 16.04 7.63
CA ASN A 349 9.72 17.33 7.02
C ASN A 349 8.24 17.73 7.12
N GLU A 350 7.36 16.79 7.47
CA GLU A 350 5.91 17.01 7.50
C GLU A 350 5.28 16.30 8.69
N LEU A 351 4.36 16.98 9.37
CA LEU A 351 3.45 16.38 10.35
C LEU A 351 2.02 16.41 9.80
N LYS A 352 1.24 15.39 10.17
CA LYS A 352 -0.16 15.22 9.76
C LYS A 352 -1.06 15.11 10.97
N LEU A 353 -2.15 15.86 10.96
CA LEU A 353 -3.29 15.65 11.83
C LEU A 353 -4.26 14.72 11.12
N THR A 354 -4.55 13.56 11.71
CA THR A 354 -5.54 12.62 11.16
C THR A 354 -6.65 12.33 12.17
N ALA A 355 -7.81 11.92 11.67
CA ALA A 355 -8.95 11.49 12.47
C ALA A 355 -9.39 10.09 12.06
N ASN A 356 -9.62 9.21 13.04
CA ASN A 356 -10.27 7.93 12.80
C ASN A 356 -11.79 8.14 12.76
N LEU A 357 -12.32 8.23 11.54
CA LEU A 357 -13.74 8.39 11.26
C LEU A 357 -14.29 7.01 10.85
N CYS A 358 -14.99 6.35 11.77
CA CYS A 358 -15.62 5.05 11.52
C CYS A 358 -14.65 3.93 11.08
N GLY A 359 -13.43 3.92 11.62
CA GLY A 359 -12.41 2.91 11.30
C GLY A 359 -11.43 3.37 10.23
N GLU A 360 -11.70 4.48 9.54
CA GLU A 360 -10.83 5.01 8.50
C GLU A 360 -10.10 6.27 8.99
N TYR A 361 -8.77 6.28 8.84
CA TYR A 361 -7.96 7.46 9.13
C TYR A 361 -8.05 8.46 7.97
N THR A 362 -8.64 9.61 8.23
CA THR A 362 -8.75 10.74 7.30
C THR A 362 -7.76 11.83 7.69
N ILE A 363 -6.97 12.32 6.73
CA ILE A 363 -6.08 13.48 6.94
C ILE A 363 -6.93 14.74 7.06
N LEU A 364 -6.84 15.40 8.22
CA LEU A 364 -7.52 16.67 8.49
C LEU A 364 -6.67 17.87 8.11
N ASN A 365 -5.36 17.80 8.33
CA ASN A 365 -4.40 18.82 7.95
C ASN A 365 -2.99 18.23 7.80
N THR A 366 -2.16 18.86 6.98
CA THR A 366 -0.74 18.52 6.77
C THR A 366 0.06 19.81 6.79
N GLU A 367 1.14 19.84 7.55
CA GLU A 367 1.99 21.03 7.71
C GLU A 367 3.46 20.64 7.64
N SER A 368 4.27 21.47 6.98
CA SER A 368 5.72 21.28 6.88
C SER A 368 6.44 21.82 8.12
N LEU A 369 7.53 21.14 8.52
CA LEU A 369 8.43 21.52 9.62
C LEU A 369 9.57 22.43 9.18
#